data_AF-A0A5B1AGN3-F1
#
_entry.id   AF-A0A5B1AGN3-F1
#
_cell.length_a   1.000
_cell.length_b   1.000
_cell.length_c   1.000
_cell.angle_alpha   90.00
_cell.angle_beta   90.00
_cell.angle_gamma   90.00
#
_symmetry.space_group_name_H-M   'P 1'
#
loop_
_entity.id
_entity.type
_entity.pdbx_description
1 polymer ?
#
loop_
_entity_poly.entity_id
_entity_poly.type
_entity_poly.pdbx_seq_one_letter_code
_entity_poly.pdbx_strand_id
1 'polypeptide(L)' 'VMNGYGPTETTMCATAFSCEGVHDPIPIGGPLDNVRVYVLDAGMCVVPPGVAGELYIAGSGVARGYRG' A
#
# COMPACT_ATOMS: atom_id res chain seq x y z
N VAL A 1 5.38 2.27 -17.98
CA VAL A 1 6.24 2.48 -16.78
C VAL A 1 5.38 2.22 -15.56
N MET A 2 5.91 1.51 -14.55
CA MET A 2 5.16 1.18 -13.33
C MET A 2 5.69 1.98 -12.15
N ASN A 3 4.79 2.55 -11.34
CA ASN A 3 5.11 3.08 -10.02
C ASN A 3 4.71 2.05 -8.97
N GLY A 4 5.69 1.50 -8.24
CA GLY A 4 5.47 0.52 -7.19
C GLY A 4 5.75 1.12 -5.82
N TYR A 5 4.97 0.75 -4.82
CA TYR A 5 5.18 1.16 -3.44
C TYR A 5 5.09 -0.03 -2.51
N GLY A 6 6.04 -0.10 -1.57
CA GLY A 6 6.00 -1.00 -0.43
C GLY A 6 7.23 -0.78 0.45
N PRO A 7 7.11 -0.84 1.78
CA PRO A 7 8.26 -0.91 2.66
C PRO A 7 9.00 -2.25 2.51
N THR A 8 10.22 -2.34 3.05
CA THR A 8 11.04 -3.56 2.99
C THR A 8 10.36 -4.73 3.71
N GLU A 9 9.62 -4.41 4.77
CA GLU A 9 8.84 -5.30 5.62
C GLU A 9 7.67 -5.97 4.89
N THR A 10 7.29 -5.49 3.71
CA THR A 10 6.21 -6.07 2.88
C THR A 10 6.71 -6.69 1.59
N THR A 11 8.02 -7.00 1.51
CA THR A 11 8.65 -7.71 0.39
C THR A 11 8.59 -6.93 -0.94
N MET A 12 9.47 -5.93 -1.08
CA MET A 12 9.62 -5.06 -2.25
C MET A 12 8.42 -4.10 -2.48
N CYS A 13 7.31 -4.59 -3.03
CA CYS A 13 6.14 -3.77 -3.36
C CYS A 13 4.87 -4.43 -2.83
N ALA A 14 3.96 -3.60 -2.31
CA ALA A 14 2.62 -4.00 -1.87
C ALA A 14 1.53 -3.46 -2.82
N THR A 15 1.79 -2.33 -3.49
CA THR A 15 0.90 -1.73 -4.48
C THR A 15 1.65 -1.37 -5.76
N ALA A 16 0.92 -1.28 -6.87
CA ALA A 16 1.47 -0.81 -8.13
C ALA A 16 0.46 -0.03 -8.98
N PHE A 17 0.97 0.91 -9.77
CA PHE A 17 0.21 1.73 -10.70
C PHE A 17 0.87 1.79 -12.07
N SER A 18 0.08 1.71 -13.15
CA SER A 18 0.57 1.96 -14.51
C SER A 18 0.56 3.47 -14.77
N CYS A 19 1.74 4.07 -14.98
CA CYS A 19 1.88 5.51 -15.18
C CYS A 19 1.44 5.99 -16.58
N GLU A 20 0.79 5.15 -17.39
CA GLU A 20 0.36 5.51 -18.74
C GLU A 20 -0.72 6.61 -18.69
N GLY A 21 -0.43 7.76 -19.31
CA GLY A 21 -1.40 8.86 -19.44
C GLY A 21 -1.69 9.65 -18.15
N VAL A 22 -0.90 9.47 -17.09
CA VAL A 22 -1.13 10.12 -15.79
C VAL A 22 -0.17 11.29 -15.57
N HIS A 23 -0.72 12.38 -15.02
CA HIS A 23 0.01 13.57 -14.60
C HIS A 23 0.04 13.67 -13.07
N ASP A 24 1.05 14.37 -12.54
CA ASP A 24 1.33 14.44 -11.10
C ASP A 24 0.13 14.92 -10.25
N PRO A 25 -0.05 14.39 -9.02
CA PRO A 25 0.79 13.37 -8.39
C PRO A 25 0.52 11.95 -8.93
N ILE A 26 1.59 11.18 -9.19
CA ILE A 26 1.48 9.78 -9.62
C ILE A 26 1.00 8.90 -8.44
N PRO A 27 -0.15 8.20 -8.54
CA PRO A 27 -0.61 7.30 -7.48
C PRO A 27 0.34 6.11 -7.26
N ILE A 28 0.28 5.54 -6.06
CA ILE A 28 0.92 4.25 -5.75
C ILE A 28 0.09 3.03 -6.18
N GLY A 29 -1.14 3.28 -6.64
CA GLY A 29 -2.04 2.30 -7.23
C GLY A 29 -2.74 1.38 -6.22
N GLY A 30 -3.11 0.20 -6.69
CA GLY A 30 -3.89 -0.79 -5.92
C GLY A 30 -3.02 -1.94 -5.39
N PRO A 31 -3.57 -2.78 -4.50
CA PRO A 31 -2.85 -3.92 -3.94
C PRO A 31 -2.45 -4.94 -5.02
N LEU A 32 -1.27 -5.53 -4.86
CA LEU A 32 -0.84 -6.70 -5.63
C LEU A 32 -1.61 -7.96 -5.20
N ASP A 33 -1.42 -9.05 -5.94
CA ASP A 33 -2.03 -10.34 -5.63
C ASP A 33 -1.71 -10.79 -4.19
N ASN A 34 -2.72 -11.29 -3.49
CA ASN A 34 -2.65 -11.73 -2.09
C ASN A 34 -2.25 -10.64 -1.08
N VAL A 35 -2.30 -9.37 -1.48
CA VAL A 35 -2.13 -8.20 -0.61
C VAL A 35 -3.49 -7.55 -0.36
N ARG A 36 -3.68 -7.05 0.85
CA ARG A 36 -4.79 -6.16 1.22
C ARG A 36 -4.20 -4.89 1.80
N VAL A 37 -4.79 -3.75 1.43
CA VAL A 37 -4.42 -2.44 1.96
C VAL A 37 -5.63 -1.79 2.61
N TYR A 38 -5.39 -1.10 3.71
CA TYR A 38 -6.41 -0.35 4.45
C TYR A 38 -5.87 1.04 4.75
N VAL A 39 -6.74 2.04 4.74
CA VAL A 39 -6.43 3.37 5.26
C VAL A 39 -7.21 3.50 6.57
N LEU A 40 -6.51 3.59 7.70
CA LEU A 40 -7.09 3.56 9.03
C LEU A 40 -6.95 4.90 9.76
N ASP A 41 -7.92 5.20 10.62
CA ASP A 41 -7.81 6.29 11.60
C ASP A 41 -7.08 5.82 12.88
N ALA A 42 -6.91 6.74 13.84
CA ALA A 42 -6.26 6.45 15.13
C ALA A 42 -7.04 5.44 16.00
N GLY A 43 -8.32 5.18 15.69
CA GLY A 43 -9.15 4.17 16.33
C GLY A 43 -9.06 2.80 15.66
N MET A 44 -8.18 2.61 14.68
CA MET A 44 -8.05 1.40 13.86
C MET A 44 -9.28 1.09 13.00
N CYS A 45 -10.09 2.12 12.68
CA CYS A 45 -11.25 2.01 11.81
C CYS A 45 -10.90 2.42 10.38
N VAL A 46 -11.49 1.74 9.39
CA VAL A 46 -11.31 2.11 7.97
C VAL A 46 -11.94 3.47 7.71
N VAL A 47 -11.18 4.39 7.11
CA VAL A 47 -11.68 5.70 6.73
C VAL A 47 -12.44 5.66 5.40
N PRO A 48 -13.40 6.58 5.17
CA PRO A 48 -14.09 6.68 3.88
C PRO A 48 -13.14 7.01 2.71
N PRO A 49 -13.49 6.67 1.46
CA PRO A 49 -12.71 7.06 0.29
C PRO A 49 -12.46 8.57 0.22
N GLY A 50 -11.21 8.97 -0.06
CA GLY A 50 -10.78 10.37 -0.14
C GLY A 50 -10.39 11.01 1.20
N VAL A 51 -10.61 10.33 2.32
CA VAL A 51 -10.15 10.78 3.64
C VAL A 51 -8.74 10.23 3.91
N ALA A 52 -7.84 11.07 4.40
CA ALA A 52 -6.50 10.65 4.76
C ALA A 52 -6.49 9.84 6.07
N GLY A 53 -5.61 8.85 6.13
CA GLY A 53 -5.34 8.02 7.31
C GLY A 53 -4.02 7.27 7.13
N GLU A 54 -3.67 6.42 8.09
CA GLU A 54 -2.45 5.62 8.02
C GLU A 54 -2.67 4.39 7.13
N LEU A 55 -1.70 4.11 6.25
CA LEU A 55 -1.75 2.98 5.32
C LEU A 55 -1.27 1.70 6.02
N TYR A 56 -2.14 0.70 6.11
CA TYR A 56 -1.85 -0.64 6.65
C TYR A 56 -1.83 -1.66 5.52
N ILE A 57 -0.88 -2.59 5.60
CA ILE A 57 -0.67 -3.65 4.60
C ILE A 57 -0.82 -5.01 5.29
N ALA A 58 -1.60 -5.91 4.69
CA ALA A 58 -1.82 -7.27 5.16
C ALA A 58 -1.70 -8.27 4.01
N GLY A 59 -1.40 -9.53 4.32
CA GLY A 59 -1.34 -10.60 3.31
C GLY A 59 0.02 -11.28 3.25
N SER A 60 0.29 -11.98 2.14
CA SER A 60 1.47 -12.86 2.02
C SER A 60 2.80 -12.12 1.93
N GLY A 61 2.79 -10.82 1.61
CA GLY A 61 4.00 -10.00 1.52
C GLY A 61 4.59 -9.58 2.87
N VAL A 62 3.81 -9.66 3.96
CA VAL A 62 4.26 -9.23 5.30
C VAL A 62 5.35 -10.17 5.81
N ALA A 63 6.51 -9.61 6.12
CA ALA A 63 7.65 -10.35 6.65
C ALA A 63 7.34 -11.00 7.99
N ARG A 64 8.20 -11.96 8.40
CA ARG A 64 8.15 -12.52 9.76
C ARG A 64 8.40 -11.49 10.87
N GLY A 65 8.92 -10.32 10.50
CA GLY A 65 9.30 -9.24 11.42
C GLY A 65 10.82 -9.07 11.52
N TYR A 66 11.24 -8.20 12.42
CA TYR A 66 12.65 -7.91 12.68
C TYR A 66 13.30 -9.03 13.49
N ARG A 67 14.57 -9.31 13.20
CA ARG A 67 15.39 -10.21 14.01
C ARG A 67 16.01 -9.41 15.15
N GLY A 68 15.69 -9.79 16.39
CA GLY A 68 16.34 -9.29 17.60
C GLY A 68 17.76 -9.80 17.76
#